data_AF-A0A0D6ZZM2-F1
#
_entry.id   AF-A0A0D6ZZM2-F1
#
_cell.length_a   1.000
_cell.length_b   1.000
_cell.length_c   1.000
_cell.angle_alpha   90.00
_cell.angle_beta   90.00
_cell.angle_gamma   90.00
#
_symmetry.space_group_name_H-M   'P 1'
#
loop_
_entity.id
_entity.type
_entity.pdbx_description
1 polymer ?
#
loop_
_entity_poly.entity_id
_entity_poly.type
_entity_poly.pdbx_seq_one_letter_code
_entity_poly.pdbx_strand_id
1 'polypeptide(L)'
;MASGHVSIFVFVLWCTIIPAIRAEQHSVNLVNNCGYGTFSGRAERSPSTRPLKPPFREGCTLVELTLVNPSTAGSGSSVDISLIPPLAFSVAATFSYYDGCDGTGNSCLENGCTTAFYEPDDTTVQVACQDDNKLRVLINVCLTG
;
A
#
# COMPACT_ATOMS: atom_id res chain seq x y z
N MET A 1 -51.42 -49.98 -17.95
CA MET A 1 -50.86 -48.81 -18.65
C MET A 1 -51.29 -47.56 -17.91
N ALA A 2 -50.38 -46.98 -17.13
CA ALA A 2 -50.45 -45.60 -16.63
C ALA A 2 -49.01 -45.24 -16.25
N SER A 3 -48.29 -44.71 -17.24
CA SER A 3 -46.98 -44.09 -17.05
C SER A 3 -47.22 -42.70 -16.49
N GLY A 4 -46.68 -42.41 -15.30
CA GLY A 4 -46.74 -41.11 -14.66
C GLY A 4 -45.38 -40.80 -14.07
N HIS A 5 -44.58 -40.05 -14.82
CA HIS A 5 -43.23 -39.65 -14.43
C HIS A 5 -43.25 -38.93 -13.08
N VAL A 6 -42.58 -39.50 -12.08
CA VAL A 6 -42.27 -38.80 -10.83
C VAL A 6 -41.26 -37.71 -11.18
N SER A 7 -41.71 -36.48 -11.01
CA SER A 7 -41.06 -35.23 -11.35
C SER A 7 -39.64 -35.12 -10.77
N ILE A 8 -38.62 -35.41 -11.59
CA ILE A 8 -37.23 -34.99 -11.41
C ILE A 8 -37.12 -33.55 -11.94
N PHE A 9 -37.79 -32.60 -11.30
CA PHE A 9 -37.74 -31.17 -11.68
C PHE A 9 -37.78 -30.22 -10.47
N VAL A 10 -37.26 -30.64 -9.31
CA VAL A 10 -37.17 -29.76 -8.12
C VAL A 10 -35.75 -29.70 -7.55
N PHE A 11 -34.73 -29.67 -8.43
CA PHE A 11 -33.33 -29.48 -8.00
C PHE A 11 -32.51 -28.58 -8.92
N VAL A 12 -33.15 -27.79 -9.78
CA VAL A 12 -32.45 -26.83 -10.63
C VAL A 12 -33.07 -25.47 -10.37
N LEU A 13 -32.22 -24.49 -10.08
CA LEU A 13 -32.53 -23.06 -9.92
C LEU A 13 -32.79 -22.56 -8.49
N TRP A 14 -31.90 -22.93 -7.57
CA TRP A 14 -31.49 -22.00 -6.52
C TRP A 14 -30.01 -21.66 -6.71
N CYS A 15 -29.71 -21.04 -7.86
CA CYS A 15 -28.48 -20.25 -8.00
C CYS A 15 -28.75 -18.96 -7.23
N THR A 16 -28.53 -19.01 -5.93
CA THR A 16 -28.54 -17.84 -5.07
C THR A 16 -27.57 -16.84 -5.68
N ILE A 17 -28.07 -15.64 -5.94
CA ILE A 17 -27.26 -14.50 -6.37
C ILE A 17 -26.29 -14.26 -5.21
N ILE A 18 -25.07 -14.78 -5.30
CA ILE A 18 -24.02 -14.45 -4.33
C ILE A 18 -23.65 -13.00 -4.64
N PRO A 19 -23.92 -12.03 -3.74
CA PRO A 19 -23.41 -10.69 -3.92
C PRO A 19 -21.89 -10.77 -4.04
N ALA A 20 -21.34 -10.22 -5.13
CA ALA A 20 -19.90 -10.11 -5.30
C ALA A 20 -19.35 -9.23 -4.17
N ILE A 21 -18.63 -9.83 -3.23
CA ILE A 21 -17.93 -9.09 -2.18
C ILE A 21 -16.80 -8.32 -2.88
N ARG A 22 -16.96 -7.00 -3.06
CA ARG A 22 -15.82 -6.12 -3.39
C ARG A 22 -15.05 -5.87 -2.12
N ALA A 23 -14.02 -6.66 -1.88
CA ALA A 23 -13.00 -6.30 -0.91
C ALA A 23 -12.12 -5.20 -1.52
N GLU A 24 -11.83 -4.15 -0.76
CA GLU A 24 -10.83 -3.16 -1.11
C GLU A 24 -9.47 -3.85 -1.21
N GLN A 25 -8.74 -3.61 -2.30
CA GLN A 25 -7.46 -4.25 -2.54
C GLN A 25 -6.43 -3.21 -2.94
N HIS A 26 -5.49 -2.95 -2.05
CA HIS A 26 -4.27 -2.20 -2.35
C HIS A 26 -3.10 -3.18 -2.45
N SER A 27 -2.19 -2.96 -3.40
CA SER A 27 -1.01 -3.83 -3.55
C SER A 27 0.27 -3.01 -3.52
N VAL A 28 1.29 -3.56 -2.88
CA VAL A 28 2.64 -2.98 -2.89
C VAL A 28 3.56 -3.92 -3.67
N ASN A 29 4.29 -3.37 -4.63
CA ASN A 29 5.40 -4.05 -5.29
C ASN A 29 6.70 -3.45 -4.79
N LEU A 30 7.55 -4.28 -4.18
CA LEU A 30 8.82 -3.89 -3.58
C LEU A 30 9.95 -4.49 -4.42
N VAL A 31 10.78 -3.63 -5.01
CA VAL A 31 12.03 -4.04 -5.67
C VAL A 31 13.19 -3.58 -4.80
N ASN A 32 13.89 -4.54 -4.20
CA ASN A 32 15.10 -4.29 -3.43
C ASN A 32 16.32 -4.80 -4.18
N ASN A 33 17.09 -3.89 -4.78
CA ASN A 33 18.27 -4.25 -5.55
C ASN A 33 19.55 -4.36 -4.70
N CYS A 34 19.51 -4.02 -3.40
CA CYS A 34 20.67 -4.11 -2.51
C CYS A 34 20.92 -5.51 -1.93
N GLY A 35 19.89 -6.36 -1.88
CA GLY A 35 19.96 -7.65 -1.18
C GLY A 35 20.02 -7.55 0.36
N TYR A 36 19.93 -6.34 0.92
CA TYR A 36 19.82 -6.08 2.36
C TYR A 36 18.71 -5.06 2.65
N GLY A 37 18.27 -4.99 3.90
CA GLY A 37 17.16 -4.13 4.34
C GLY A 37 16.15 -4.91 5.16
N THR A 38 15.14 -4.23 5.70
CA THR A 38 14.04 -4.88 6.43
C THR A 38 12.73 -4.24 6.06
N PHE A 39 11.83 -5.06 5.55
CA PHE A 39 10.44 -4.68 5.43
C PHE A 39 9.75 -4.95 6.77
N SER A 40 9.26 -3.89 7.41
CA SER A 40 8.43 -3.99 8.61
C SER A 40 7.04 -3.45 8.27
N GLY A 41 6.24 -4.25 7.57
CA GLY A 41 4.83 -3.97 7.35
C GLY A 41 3.97 -4.91 8.19
N ARG A 42 2.90 -4.39 8.80
CA ARG A 42 1.82 -5.22 9.34
C ARG A 42 0.56 -4.92 8.56
N ALA A 43 0.05 -5.91 7.83
CA ALA A 43 -1.30 -5.87 7.30
C ALA A 43 -2.28 -6.06 8.47
N GLU A 44 -2.55 -5.00 9.24
CA GLU A 44 -3.54 -5.06 10.32
C GLU A 44 -4.96 -5.04 9.73
N ARG A 45 -5.51 -6.21 9.42
CA ARG A 45 -6.95 -6.41 9.57
C ARG A 45 -7.23 -6.54 11.07
N SER A 46 -7.81 -5.52 11.69
CA SER A 46 -8.30 -5.51 13.09
C SER A 46 -7.30 -5.04 14.18
N PRO A 47 -7.77 -4.38 15.26
CA PRO A 47 -6.95 -3.51 16.10
C PRO A 47 -6.09 -4.35 17.06
N SER A 48 -4.77 -4.26 16.89
CA SER A 48 -3.85 -4.84 17.86
C SER A 48 -3.75 -3.94 19.08
N THR A 49 -4.28 -4.40 20.21
CA THR A 49 -4.07 -3.80 21.54
C THR A 49 -2.65 -3.98 22.10
N ARG A 50 -1.72 -4.53 21.32
CA ARG A 50 -0.30 -4.54 21.66
C ARG A 50 0.37 -3.29 21.07
N PRO A 51 0.96 -2.40 21.90
CA PRO A 51 1.81 -1.34 21.40
C PRO A 51 2.99 -2.00 20.68
N LEU A 52 2.95 -1.96 19.36
CA LEU A 52 4.12 -2.24 18.56
C LEU A 52 5.07 -1.09 18.85
N LYS A 53 6.12 -1.35 19.64
CA LYS A 53 7.33 -0.54 19.53
C LYS A 53 7.91 -0.90 18.17
N PRO A 54 7.79 -0.07 17.12
CA PRO A 54 8.38 -0.40 15.85
C PRO A 54 9.89 -0.47 16.09
N PRO A 55 10.62 -1.47 15.60
CA PRO A 55 12.05 -1.36 15.52
C PRO A 55 12.35 -0.33 14.42
N PHE A 56 12.21 0.96 14.73
CA PHE A 56 12.80 2.01 13.91
C PHE A 56 14.28 1.68 13.83
N ARG A 57 14.75 1.31 12.64
CA ARG A 57 16.18 1.16 12.40
C ARG A 57 16.73 2.55 12.15
N GLU A 58 17.46 3.06 13.13
CA GLU A 58 18.22 4.29 13.02
C GLU A 58 19.18 4.21 11.82
N GLY A 59 19.41 5.35 11.16
CA GLY A 59 20.34 5.47 10.04
C GLY A 59 19.92 4.79 8.74
N CYS A 60 18.62 4.55 8.52
CA CYS A 60 18.09 4.00 7.27
C CYS A 60 17.17 4.99 6.55
N THR A 61 17.19 4.98 5.21
CA THR A 61 16.15 5.61 4.39
C THR A 61 14.84 4.87 4.64
N LEU A 62 13.79 5.58 5.06
CA LEU A 62 12.47 5.00 5.30
C LEU A 62 11.51 5.41 4.18
N VAL A 63 10.75 4.44 3.65
CA VAL A 63 9.60 4.71 2.78
C VAL A 63 8.36 4.35 3.58
N GLU A 64 7.57 5.35 3.96
CA GLU A 64 6.35 5.19 4.74
C GLU A 64 5.15 5.18 3.81
N LEU A 65 4.14 4.37 4.12
CA LEU A 65 2.95 4.25 3.30
C LEU A 65 1.72 3.96 4.16
N THR A 66 0.62 4.62 3.80
CA THR A 66 -0.73 4.34 4.28
C THR A 66 -1.58 3.95 3.09
N LEU A 67 -2.17 2.76 3.12
CA LEU A 67 -3.02 2.25 2.04
C LEU A 67 -4.45 2.11 2.53
N VAL A 68 -5.29 3.04 2.11
CA VAL A 68 -6.70 3.14 2.50
C VAL A 68 -7.52 3.76 1.38
N ASN A 69 -8.77 3.35 1.27
CA ASN A 69 -9.74 4.03 0.44
C ASN A 69 -10.11 5.38 1.05
N PRO A 70 -10.21 6.45 0.24
CA PRO A 70 -10.66 7.74 0.74
C PRO A 70 -12.12 7.65 1.21
N SER A 71 -12.40 8.11 2.43
CA SER A 71 -13.77 8.30 2.96
C SER A 71 -14.22 9.76 2.87
N THR A 72 -13.24 10.67 2.85
CA THR A 72 -13.36 12.11 2.60
C THR A 72 -12.17 12.59 1.75
N ALA A 73 -12.26 13.78 1.16
CA ALA A 73 -11.14 14.35 0.40
C ALA A 73 -9.88 14.49 1.28
N GLY A 74 -8.77 13.95 0.80
CA GLY A 74 -7.47 13.96 1.49
C GLY A 74 -7.26 12.78 2.45
N SER A 75 -8.25 11.90 2.64
CA SER A 75 -8.14 10.72 3.52
C SER A 75 -7.73 9.43 2.81
N GLY A 76 -7.43 9.51 1.51
CA GLY A 76 -6.96 8.37 0.72
C GLY A 76 -5.56 7.88 1.10
N SER A 77 -5.00 7.03 0.25
CA SER A 77 -3.66 6.47 0.47
C SER A 77 -2.58 7.55 0.39
N SER A 78 -1.46 7.35 1.07
CA SER A 78 -0.31 8.25 1.02
C SER A 78 0.99 7.46 1.07
N VAL A 79 2.03 8.01 0.45
CA VAL A 79 3.40 7.47 0.52
C VAL A 79 4.35 8.64 0.65
N ASP A 80 5.39 8.46 1.45
CA ASP A 80 6.46 9.43 1.63
C ASP A 80 7.82 8.75 1.91
N ILE A 81 8.88 9.55 1.80
CA ILE A 81 10.25 9.14 2.16
C ILE A 81 10.64 9.99 3.36
N SER A 82 11.12 9.36 4.43
CA SER A 82 11.45 10.04 5.68
C SER A 82 12.92 9.87 6.04
N LEU A 83 13.57 11.01 6.30
CA LEU A 83 14.94 11.19 6.78
C LEU A 83 14.96 12.05 8.06
N ILE A 84 13.83 12.16 8.75
CA ILE A 84 13.72 12.83 10.05
C ILE A 84 14.59 12.05 11.06
N PRO A 85 15.55 12.70 11.74
CA PRO A 85 16.39 12.02 12.73
C PRO A 85 15.57 11.23 13.75
N PRO A 86 15.94 9.96 14.05
CA PRO A 86 17.23 9.30 13.80
C PRO A 86 17.33 8.55 12.45
N LEU A 87 16.39 8.76 11.52
CA LEU A 87 16.52 8.26 10.15
C LEU A 87 17.60 9.04 9.41
N ALA A 88 18.25 8.41 8.44
CA ALA A 88 19.28 9.05 7.62
C ALA A 88 19.39 8.34 6.28
N PHE A 89 19.87 9.03 5.25
CA PHE A 89 20.01 8.45 3.92
C PHE A 89 20.99 7.26 3.97
N SER A 90 20.51 6.06 3.63
CA SER A 90 21.34 4.85 3.51
C SER A 90 21.40 4.32 2.08
N VAL A 91 20.29 4.40 1.36
CA VAL A 91 20.15 3.99 -0.05
C VAL A 91 19.16 4.90 -0.76
N ALA A 92 19.32 5.04 -2.08
CA ALA A 92 18.34 5.70 -2.93
C ALA A 92 17.00 4.97 -2.88
N ALA A 93 15.89 5.71 -2.83
CA ALA A 93 14.55 5.19 -2.79
C ALA A 93 13.62 5.98 -3.73
N THR A 94 12.72 5.27 -4.40
CA THR A 94 11.65 5.87 -5.20
C THR A 94 10.36 5.12 -4.95
N PHE A 95 9.25 5.83 -5.08
CA PHE A 95 7.94 5.22 -5.14
C PHE A 95 7.09 5.84 -6.24
N SER A 96 6.16 5.08 -6.79
CA SER A 96 5.19 5.55 -7.77
C SER A 96 3.88 4.80 -7.66
N TYR A 97 2.78 5.50 -7.86
CA TYR A 97 1.45 4.93 -7.95
C TYR A 97 1.18 4.43 -9.38
N TYR A 98 0.45 3.31 -9.47
CA TYR A 98 -0.01 2.74 -10.73
C TYR A 98 -1.28 1.90 -10.52
N ASP A 99 -2.05 1.67 -11.58
CA ASP A 99 -3.42 1.15 -11.50
C ASP A 99 -4.29 2.01 -10.54
N GLY A 100 -4.03 3.33 -10.50
CA GLY A 100 -4.64 4.34 -9.62
C GLY A 100 -3.62 5.44 -9.30
N CYS A 101 -3.98 6.72 -9.47
CA CYS A 101 -3.10 7.91 -9.36
C CYS A 101 -1.82 7.81 -10.20
N ASP A 102 -1.92 7.21 -11.39
CA ASP A 102 -0.79 6.80 -12.21
C ASP A 102 0.24 7.91 -12.45
N GLY A 103 1.52 7.56 -12.30
CA GLY A 103 2.64 8.45 -12.57
C GLY A 103 2.91 9.48 -11.46
N THR A 104 2.09 9.54 -10.42
CA THR A 104 2.40 10.29 -9.21
C THR A 104 3.34 9.49 -8.31
N GLY A 105 4.24 10.16 -7.61
CA GLY A 105 5.27 9.50 -6.83
C GLY A 105 6.36 10.47 -6.42
N ASN A 106 7.36 9.97 -5.72
CA ASN A 106 8.53 10.77 -5.36
C ASN A 106 9.81 9.94 -5.33
N SER A 107 10.95 10.62 -5.36
CA SER A 107 12.26 9.98 -5.38
C SER A 107 13.27 10.74 -4.54
N CYS A 108 14.03 10.02 -3.72
CA CYS A 108 15.20 10.49 -3.01
C CYS A 108 16.41 9.65 -3.46
N LEU A 109 17.20 10.18 -4.40
CA LEU A 109 18.30 9.44 -5.03
C LEU A 109 19.65 9.67 -4.35
N GLU A 110 19.75 10.71 -3.54
CA GLU A 110 20.97 11.11 -2.84
C GLU A 110 20.65 11.73 -1.48
N ASN A 111 21.67 11.84 -0.63
CA ASN A 111 21.55 12.52 0.64
C ASN A 111 21.29 14.02 0.42
N GLY A 112 20.27 14.58 1.10
CA GLY A 112 19.87 15.98 0.95
C GLY A 112 18.74 16.23 -0.07
N CYS A 113 18.09 15.17 -0.55
CA CYS A 113 16.97 15.27 -1.49
C CYS A 113 15.82 16.12 -0.93
N THR A 114 15.30 17.10 -1.68
CA THR A 114 14.22 17.99 -1.21
C THR A 114 12.83 17.34 -1.18
N THR A 115 12.78 16.04 -1.40
CA THR A 115 11.59 15.21 -1.63
C THR A 115 11.36 14.23 -0.48
N ALA A 116 12.19 14.28 0.55
CA ALA A 116 12.03 13.53 1.79
C ALA A 116 11.66 14.47 2.95
N PHE A 117 11.00 13.92 3.96
CA PHE A 117 10.81 14.60 5.24
C PHE A 117 12.15 14.70 5.98
N TYR A 118 12.52 15.91 6.42
CA TYR A 118 13.59 16.16 7.38
C TYR A 118 13.05 16.68 8.71
N GLU A 119 11.88 17.30 8.68
CA GLU A 119 11.14 17.77 9.84
C GLU A 119 9.67 17.26 9.77
N PRO A 120 8.98 17.08 10.92
CA PRO A 120 7.60 16.59 10.94
C PRO A 120 6.60 17.42 10.12
N ASP A 121 6.90 18.69 9.88
CA ASP A 121 6.00 19.63 9.19
C ASP A 121 6.21 19.67 7.67
N ASP A 122 7.12 18.85 7.10
CA ASP A 122 7.39 18.74 5.65
C ASP A 122 6.28 18.04 4.85
N THR A 123 5.03 18.28 5.23
CA THR A 123 3.80 17.66 4.70
C THR A 123 3.61 17.80 3.18
N THR A 124 4.36 18.69 2.53
CA THR A 124 4.32 18.91 1.08
C THR A 124 5.06 17.84 0.28
N VAL A 125 5.94 17.05 0.90
CA VAL A 125 6.68 15.96 0.22
C VAL A 125 5.97 14.61 0.26
N GLN A 126 4.90 14.50 1.06
CA GLN A 126 3.99 13.38 1.05
C GLN A 126 3.11 13.40 -0.20
N VAL A 127 3.00 12.25 -0.87
CA VAL A 127 2.20 12.13 -2.09
C VAL A 127 0.95 11.31 -1.78
N ALA A 128 -0.19 11.99 -1.77
CA ALA A 128 -1.50 11.39 -1.55
C ALA A 128 -2.12 10.88 -2.86
N CYS A 129 -2.84 9.77 -2.78
CA CYS A 129 -3.67 9.20 -3.83
C CYS A 129 -5.11 9.07 -3.34
N GLN A 130 -6.06 9.60 -4.12
CA GLN A 130 -7.49 9.63 -3.79
C GLN A 130 -8.33 8.66 -4.65
N ASP A 131 -7.69 7.70 -5.31
CA ASP A 131 -8.41 6.65 -6.03
C ASP A 131 -8.91 5.57 -5.07
N ASP A 132 -10.08 5.01 -5.38
CA ASP A 132 -10.76 4.02 -4.56
C ASP A 132 -10.56 2.58 -5.08
N ASN A 133 -10.80 1.61 -4.19
CA ASN A 133 -10.96 0.17 -4.40
C ASN A 133 -9.73 -0.61 -4.90
N LYS A 134 -8.91 -0.01 -5.77
CA LYS A 134 -7.73 -0.62 -6.35
C LYS A 134 -6.71 0.45 -6.69
N LEU A 135 -5.56 0.37 -6.02
CA LEU A 135 -4.35 1.08 -6.42
C LEU A 135 -3.14 0.21 -6.10
N ARG A 136 -2.03 0.52 -6.75
CA ARG A 136 -0.77 -0.15 -6.52
C ARG A 136 0.34 0.86 -6.33
N VAL A 137 1.29 0.51 -5.47
CA VAL A 137 2.49 1.29 -5.23
C VAL A 137 3.69 0.46 -5.64
N LEU A 138 4.54 1.00 -6.50
CA LEU A 138 5.84 0.42 -6.85
C LEU A 138 6.89 1.18 -6.06
N ILE A 139 7.62 0.48 -5.20
CA ILE A 139 8.75 1.02 -4.45
C ILE A 139 10.02 0.36 -4.97
N ASN A 140 10.94 1.17 -5.46
CA ASN A 140 12.28 0.73 -5.83
C ASN A 140 13.27 1.32 -4.83
N VAL A 141 14.06 0.45 -4.20
CA VAL A 141 15.21 0.87 -3.40
C VAL A 141 16.48 0.37 -4.04
N CYS A 142 17.57 1.10 -3.81
CA CYS A 142 18.89 0.79 -4.34
C CYS A 142 18.98 0.93 -5.85
N LEU A 143 18.41 2.02 -6.37
CA LEU A 143 18.77 2.50 -7.69
C LEU A 143 20.24 2.94 -7.61
N THR A 144 21.13 2.18 -8.25
CA THR A 144 22.53 2.57 -8.40
C THR A 144 22.54 3.90 -9.13
N GLY A 145 23.00 4.97 -8.47
CA GLY A 145 23.41 6.20 -9.14
C GLY A 145 24.57 5.94 -10.09
#